data_AF-A0A328YZQ8-F1
#
_entry.id   AF-A0A328YZQ8-F1
#
_cell.length_a   1.000
_cell.length_b   1.000
_cell.length_c   1.000
_cell.angle_alpha   90.00
_cell.angle_beta   90.00
_cell.angle_gamma   90.00
#
_symmetry.space_group_name_H-M   'P 1'
#
loop_
_entity.id
_entity.type
_entity.pdbx_description
1 polymer ?
#
loop_
_entity_poly.entity_id
_entity_poly.type
_entity_poly.pdbx_seq_one_letter_code
_entity_poly.pdbx_strand_id
1 'polypeptide(L)'
;MGRFVLLYQGAGDPSPQEERSIVSALRSGKRARRARVVDRMPGSLLVEAPESDVAGAVCGRNWTFCPERPLGAAPPHKRLKQVA
;
A
#
# COMPACT_ATOMS: atom_id res chain seq x y z
N MET A 1 -7.18 -3.27 -12.27
CA MET A 1 -7.06 -3.26 -10.80
C MET A 1 -5.59 -3.30 -10.48
N GLY A 2 -5.11 -2.44 -9.58
CA GLY A 2 -3.70 -2.38 -9.21
C GLY A 2 -3.48 -3.00 -7.83
N ARG A 3 -2.24 -3.39 -7.55
CA ARG A 3 -1.81 -3.76 -6.21
C ARG A 3 -1.05 -2.60 -5.60
N PHE A 4 -1.40 -2.31 -4.35
CA PHE A 4 -0.88 -1.19 -3.60
C PHE A 4 -0.47 -1.67 -2.21
N VAL A 5 0.67 -1.18 -1.76
CA VAL A 5 1.10 -1.32 -0.37
C VAL A 5 0.67 -0.07 0.36
N LEU A 6 -0.15 -0.23 1.39
CA LEU A 6 -0.46 0.83 2.34
C LEU A 6 0.57 0.77 3.47
N LEU A 7 1.11 1.93 3.84
CA LEU A 7 2.11 2.07 4.89
C LEU A 7 1.58 3.02 5.96
N TYR A 8 1.66 2.58 7.21
CA TYR A 8 1.36 3.44 8.34
C TYR A 8 2.48 4.48 8.54
N GLN A 9 2.12 5.72 8.82
CA GLN A 9 3.03 6.86 9.02
C GLN A 9 3.07 7.35 10.46
N GLY A 10 2.43 6.64 11.41
CA GLY A 10 2.53 7.01 12.82
C GLY A 10 3.91 6.69 13.41
N ALA A 11 4.18 7.23 14.60
CA ALA A 11 5.45 7.08 15.30
C ALA A 11 5.70 5.66 15.89
N GLY A 12 4.73 4.76 15.76
CA GLY A 12 4.79 3.39 16.24
C GLY A 12 3.89 2.47 15.41
N ASP A 13 3.65 1.26 15.89
CA ASP A 13 2.75 0.33 15.20
C ASP A 13 1.31 0.87 15.20
N PRO A 14 0.56 0.67 14.10
CA PRO A 14 -0.83 1.07 14.05
C PRO A 14 -1.62 0.33 15.13
N SER A 15 -2.52 1.04 15.79
CA SER A 15 -3.44 0.39 16.71
C SER A 15 -4.35 -0.60 15.96
N PRO A 16 -4.84 -1.67 16.61
CA PRO A 16 -5.79 -2.59 15.99
C PRO A 16 -7.06 -1.88 15.47
N GLN A 17 -7.43 -0.75 16.07
CA GLN A 17 -8.56 0.07 15.65
C GLN A 17 -8.27 0.83 14.36
N GLU A 18 -7.08 1.39 14.20
CA GLU A 18 -6.66 2.05 12.95
C GLU A 18 -6.59 1.06 11.79
N GLU A 19 -6.02 -0.12 12.01
CA GLU A 19 -5.95 -1.17 10.98
C GLU A 19 -7.37 -1.62 10.55
N ARG A 20 -8.27 -1.82 11.51
CA ARG A 20 -9.68 -2.13 11.20
C ARG A 20 -10.38 -0.99 10.46
N SER A 21 -10.10 0.26 10.82
CA SER A 21 -10.70 1.44 10.18
C SER A 21 -10.32 1.56 8.71
N ILE A 22 -9.03 1.38 8.37
CA ILE A 22 -8.57 1.43 6.98
C ILE A 22 -9.10 0.25 6.16
N VAL A 23 -9.08 -0.97 6.72
CA VAL A 23 -9.66 -2.16 6.07
C VAL A 23 -11.16 -2.00 5.86
N SER A 24 -11.87 -1.44 6.85
CA SER A 24 -13.30 -1.18 6.74
C SER A 24 -13.59 -0.14 5.66
N ALA A 25 -12.78 0.90 5.52
CA ALA A 25 -12.98 1.92 4.49
C ALA A 25 -12.78 1.38 3.07
N LEU A 26 -11.78 0.50 2.89
CA LEU A 26 -11.59 -0.24 1.64
C LEU A 26 -12.81 -1.13 1.33
N ARG A 27 -13.47 -1.67 2.37
CA ARG A 27 -14.67 -2.52 2.26
C ARG A 27 -16.01 -1.78 2.24
N SER A 28 -16.07 -0.49 2.58
CA SER A 28 -17.32 0.26 2.69
C SER A 28 -17.58 1.23 1.53
N GLY A 29 -16.60 1.50 0.67
CA GLY A 29 -16.81 2.29 -0.54
C GLY A 29 -17.90 1.69 -1.45
N LYS A 30 -18.66 2.51 -2.19
CA LYS A 30 -19.64 2.04 -3.20
C LYS A 30 -19.05 1.06 -4.24
N ARG A 31 -17.72 0.99 -4.34
CA ARG A 31 -16.93 0.09 -5.21
C ARG A 31 -16.24 -1.06 -4.46
N ALA A 32 -16.49 -1.22 -3.16
CA ALA A 32 -15.82 -2.14 -2.25
C ALA A 32 -15.82 -3.62 -2.64
N ARG A 33 -16.75 -4.06 -3.51
CA ARG A 33 -16.68 -5.42 -4.11
C ARG A 33 -15.37 -5.68 -4.86
N ARG A 34 -14.58 -4.64 -5.14
CA ARG A 34 -13.34 -4.69 -5.93
C ARG A 34 -12.07 -4.54 -5.10
N ALA A 35 -12.17 -4.19 -3.81
CA ALA A 35 -11.00 -4.01 -2.94
C ALA A 35 -10.77 -5.26 -2.09
N ARG A 36 -9.62 -5.91 -2.28
CA ARG A 36 -9.23 -7.13 -1.55
C ARG A 36 -7.95 -6.86 -0.78
N VAL A 37 -7.92 -7.22 0.51
CA VAL A 37 -6.66 -7.27 1.26
C VAL A 37 -5.98 -8.58 0.89
N VAL A 38 -4.78 -8.50 0.33
CA VAL A 38 -3.96 -9.62 -0.13
C VAL A 38 -3.11 -10.15 1.01
N ASP A 39 -2.46 -9.24 1.74
CA ASP A 39 -1.57 -9.58 2.86
C ASP A 39 -1.60 -8.50 3.95
N ARG A 40 -1.24 -8.88 5.18
CA ARG A 40 -1.22 -8.00 6.35
C ARG A 40 0.04 -8.22 7.17
N MET A 41 0.77 -7.13 7.41
CA MET A 41 1.90 -7.09 8.33
C MET A 41 1.74 -5.89 9.27
N PRO A 42 2.37 -5.90 10.45
CA PRO A 42 2.41 -4.71 11.30
C PRO A 42 2.90 -3.48 10.52
N GLY A 43 2.14 -2.39 10.57
CA GLY A 43 2.45 -1.16 9.85
C GLY A 43 2.26 -1.19 8.33
N SER A 44 1.86 -2.32 7.73
CA SER A 44 1.71 -2.41 6.27
C SER A 44 0.60 -3.36 5.80
N LEU A 45 -0.12 -2.96 4.75
CA LEU A 45 -1.20 -3.76 4.16
C LEU A 45 -1.00 -3.85 2.65
N LEU A 46 -0.99 -5.05 2.10
CA LEU A 46 -1.04 -5.24 0.65
C LEU A 46 -2.49 -5.36 0.23
N VAL A 47 -2.94 -4.49 -0.68
CA VAL A 47 -4.32 -4.45 -1.16
C VAL A 47 -4.37 -4.44 -2.67
N GLU A 48 -5.37 -5.11 -3.21
CA GLU A 48 -5.72 -5.09 -4.62
C GLU A 48 -7.02 -4.31 -4.78
N ALA A 49 -6.93 -3.13 -5.38
CA ALA A 49 -8.05 -2.18 -5.51
C ALA A 49 -7.77 -1.19 -6.65
N PRO A 50 -8.77 -0.45 -7.16
CA PRO A 50 -8.49 0.71 -8.00
C PRO A 50 -7.87 1.84 -7.16
N GLU A 51 -6.94 2.58 -7.76
CA GLU A 51 -6.18 3.64 -7.08
C GLU A 51 -7.07 4.69 -6.42
N SER A 52 -8.19 5.05 -7.07
CA SER A 52 -9.17 5.99 -6.51
C SER A 52 -9.75 5.56 -5.16
N ASP A 53 -9.94 4.26 -4.97
CA ASP A 53 -10.51 3.70 -3.74
C ASP A 53 -9.44 3.63 -2.65
N VAL A 54 -8.19 3.35 -3.02
CA VAL A 54 -7.04 3.37 -2.10
C VAL A 54 -6.78 4.80 -1.63
N ALA A 55 -6.70 5.76 -2.56
CA ALA A 55 -6.53 7.17 -2.26
C ALA A 55 -7.67 7.69 -1.37
N GLY A 56 -8.92 7.32 -1.65
CA GLY A 56 -10.06 7.66 -0.81
C GLY A 56 -9.99 7.02 0.59
N ALA A 57 -9.50 5.79 0.68
CA ALA A 57 -9.35 5.10 1.96
C ALA A 57 -8.22 5.69 2.82
N VAL A 58 -7.11 6.15 2.23
CA VAL A 58 -6.01 6.75 3.00
C VAL A 58 -6.22 8.24 3.31
N CYS A 59 -7.13 8.91 2.60
CA CYS A 59 -7.35 10.35 2.73
C CYS A 59 -7.68 10.75 4.17
N GLY A 60 -6.93 11.70 4.73
CA GLY A 60 -7.14 12.21 6.09
C GLY A 60 -6.74 11.24 7.20
N ARG A 61 -5.92 10.22 6.91
CA ARG A 61 -5.43 9.23 7.88
C ARG A 61 -3.90 9.18 7.91
N ASN A 62 -3.34 8.56 8.94
CA ASN A 62 -1.90 8.29 9.07
C ASN A 62 -1.43 7.14 8.16
N TRP A 63 -2.02 7.00 6.98
CA TRP A 63 -1.69 5.95 6.03
C TRP A 63 -1.29 6.58 4.70
N THR A 64 -0.29 6.02 4.04
CA THR A 64 0.07 6.33 2.66
C THR A 64 -0.09 5.09 1.82
N PHE A 65 -0.07 5.23 0.49
CA PHE A 65 -0.06 4.09 -0.41
C PHE A 65 1.02 4.25 -1.47
N CYS A 66 1.57 3.14 -1.91
CA CYS A 66 2.48 3.06 -3.04
C CYS A 66 2.08 1.88 -3.93
N PRO A 67 2.21 1.99 -5.25
CA PRO A 67 2.02 0.84 -6.12
C PRO A 67 3.04 -0.25 -5.76
N GLU A 68 2.58 -1.50 -5.69
CA GLU A 68 3.46 -2.65 -5.53
C GLU A 68 4.42 -2.67 -6.73
N ARG A 69 5.74 -2.60 -6.46
CA ARG A 69 6.72 -2.69 -7.56
C ARG A 69 6.63 -4.07 -8.18
N PRO A 70 6.55 -4.20 -9.51
CA PRO A 70 6.78 -5.49 -10.13
C PRO A 70 8.21 -5.93 -9.80
N LEU A 71 8.35 -7.18 -9.33
CA LEU A 71 9.64 -7.83 -9.02
C LEU A 71 10.62 -7.90 -10.21
N GLY A 72 10.25 -7.36 -11.38
CA GLY A 72 11.08 -7.27 -12.58
C GLY A 72 11.89 -5.97 -12.73
N ALA A 73 11.95 -5.11 -11.72
CA ALA A 73 12.90 -3.99 -11.73
C ALA A 73 14.32 -4.56 -11.66
N ALA A 74 14.96 -4.68 -12.82
CA ALA A 74 16.35 -5.09 -12.95
C ALA A 74 17.20 -4.39 -11.88
N PRO A 75 18.10 -5.10 -11.19
CA PRO A 75 18.96 -4.47 -10.20
C PRO A 75 19.68 -3.30 -10.87
N PRO A 76 19.93 -2.18 -10.15
CA PRO A 76 20.66 -1.06 -10.71
C PRO A 76 22.08 -1.53 -11.01
N HIS A 77 22.31 -2.04 -12.23
CA HIS A 77 23.64 -2.33 -12.74
C HIS A 77 24.33 -0.98 -12.97
N LYS A 78 24.84 -0.38 -11.88
CA LYS A 78 25.88 0.64 -11.97
C LYS A 78 27.09 -0.07 -12.60
N ARG A 79 27.25 0.06 -13.93
CA ARG A 79 28.54 -0.23 -14.57
C ARG A 79 29.53 0.76 -13.96
N LEU A 80 30.35 0.29 -13.01
CA LEU A 80 31.54 1.02 -12.60
C LEU A 80 32.38 1.16 -13.87
N LYS A 81 32.51 2.39 -14.37
CA LYS A 81 33.45 2.71 -15.46
C LYS A 81 34.83 2.31 -14.96
N GLN A 82 35.41 1.30 -15.58
CA GLN A 82 36.80 0.91 -15.37
C GLN A 82 37.63 2.14 -15.73
N VAL A 83 38.33 2.70 -14.73
CA VAL A 83 39.30 3.79 -14.94
C VAL A 83 40.46 3.17 -15.73
N ALA A 84 40.69 3.71 -16.92
CA ALA A 84 41.86 3.40 -17.75
C ALA A 84 43.05 4.23 -17.30
#